data_AF-A0A520CZ08-F1
#
_entry.id   AF-A0A520CZ08-F1
#
_cell.length_a   1.000
_cell.length_b   1.000
_cell.length_c   1.000
_cell.angle_alpha   90.00
_cell.angle_beta   90.00
_cell.angle_gamma   90.00
#
_symmetry.space_group_name_H-M   'P 1'
#
loop_
_entity.id
_entity.type
_entity.pdbx_description
1 polymer ?
#
loop_
_entity_poly.entity_id
_entity_poly.type
_entity_poly.pdbx_seq_one_letter_code
_entity_poly.pdbx_strand_id
1 'polypeptide(L)'
;MQTRSTFVTHSGRKPKISAFKRIFQVLYLGIARKYFNKFPELPWIPFSAIAEFNTIIKKDWKILEIGAGMSTIWLAKKSGYVTSIEADLNWYNKLGEIIKEKKIENIDLRYEWERDIMCDFSEFPDGHFDLIYIDGGPRDLCCMNAKSKVKKGGYIYLDNSDNESLSSKGADILLDFVDHDENCYKIFVDFVPGNLMINEGLLIQI
;
A
#
# COMPACT_ATOMS: atom_id res chain seq x y z
N MET A 1 -12.84 -4.22 -6.70
CA MET A 1 -13.30 -4.08 -5.30
C MET A 1 -13.81 -5.44 -4.80
N GLN A 2 -13.08 -6.13 -3.92
CA GLN A 2 -13.51 -7.42 -3.36
C GLN A 2 -14.67 -7.20 -2.37
N THR A 3 -15.78 -7.90 -2.58
CA THR A 3 -17.01 -7.79 -1.79
C THR A 3 -17.18 -8.92 -0.76
N ARG A 4 -16.14 -9.75 -0.56
CA ARG A 4 -16.23 -10.94 0.27
C ARG A 4 -15.82 -10.61 1.71
N SER A 5 -16.71 -10.88 2.67
CA SER A 5 -16.33 -10.91 4.07
C SER A 5 -15.61 -12.22 4.36
N THR A 6 -14.33 -12.13 4.71
CA THR A 6 -13.47 -13.28 5.01
C THR A 6 -12.78 -13.06 6.36
N PHE A 7 -12.63 -14.13 7.14
CA PHE A 7 -11.88 -14.12 8.40
C PHE A 7 -10.52 -14.84 8.28
N VAL A 8 -10.12 -15.13 7.04
CA VAL A 8 -8.87 -15.79 6.65
C VAL A 8 -8.34 -15.13 5.37
N THR A 9 -7.02 -15.14 5.22
CA THR A 9 -6.32 -14.73 3.99
C THR A 9 -6.53 -15.78 2.87
N HIS A 10 -6.17 -15.46 1.63
CA HIS A 10 -6.11 -16.40 0.51
C HIS A 10 -5.13 -17.55 0.78
N SER A 11 -4.04 -17.27 1.47
CA SER A 11 -3.06 -18.25 1.96
C SER A 11 -3.55 -19.08 3.17
N GLY A 12 -4.76 -18.82 3.68
CA GLY A 12 -5.36 -19.54 4.80
C GLY A 12 -4.89 -19.08 6.20
N ARG A 13 -4.09 -18.01 6.29
CA ARG A 13 -3.66 -17.42 7.57
C ARG A 13 -4.81 -16.74 8.28
N LYS A 14 -4.74 -16.77 9.61
CA LYS A 14 -5.71 -16.13 10.52
C LYS A 14 -5.06 -14.96 11.23
N PRO A 15 -5.81 -13.89 11.54
CA PRO A 15 -5.28 -12.79 12.32
C PRO A 15 -5.05 -13.24 13.77
N LYS A 16 -4.21 -12.51 14.51
CA LYS A 16 -4.08 -12.68 15.96
C LYS A 16 -5.43 -12.42 16.64
N ILE A 17 -5.73 -13.10 17.74
CA ILE A 17 -6.97 -12.89 18.51
C ILE A 17 -7.15 -11.41 18.91
N SER A 18 -6.04 -10.69 19.16
CA SER A 18 -6.05 -9.26 19.45
C SER A 18 -6.64 -8.39 18.34
N ALA A 19 -6.64 -8.84 17.08
CA ALA A 19 -7.24 -8.14 15.94
C ALA A 19 -8.75 -7.91 16.13
N PHE A 20 -9.44 -8.84 16.79
CA PHE A 20 -10.89 -8.76 17.01
C PHE A 20 -11.29 -7.59 17.93
N LYS A 21 -10.34 -7.01 18.68
CA LYS A 21 -10.59 -5.74 19.40
C LYS A 21 -10.97 -4.59 18.46
N ARG A 22 -10.62 -4.68 17.17
CA ARG A 22 -10.92 -3.67 16.14
C ARG A 22 -12.24 -3.93 15.41
N ILE A 23 -12.98 -4.99 15.73
CA ILE A 23 -14.16 -5.39 14.94
C ILE A 23 -15.23 -4.29 14.87
N PHE A 24 -15.47 -3.57 15.98
CA PHE A 24 -16.42 -2.45 15.99
C PHE A 24 -15.93 -1.27 15.14
N GLN A 25 -14.62 -1.00 15.14
CA GLN A 25 -14.02 0.01 14.28
C GLN A 25 -14.19 -0.36 12.80
N VAL A 26 -13.92 -1.61 12.44
CA VAL A 26 -14.08 -2.13 11.06
C VAL A 26 -15.54 -2.02 10.60
N LEU A 27 -16.49 -2.44 11.45
CA LEU A 27 -17.91 -2.35 11.16
C LEU A 27 -18.35 -0.90 10.96
N TYR A 28 -17.94 0.00 11.84
CA TYR A 28 -18.23 1.42 11.72
C TYR A 28 -17.70 2.00 10.40
N LEU A 29 -16.44 1.74 10.07
CA LEU A 29 -15.82 2.23 8.83
C LEU A 29 -16.48 1.61 7.58
N GLY A 30 -16.85 0.33 7.64
CA GLY A 30 -17.56 -0.34 6.56
C GLY A 30 -18.95 0.24 6.31
N ILE A 31 -19.70 0.54 7.39
CA ILE A 31 -21.00 1.21 7.31
C ILE A 31 -20.85 2.62 6.76
N ALA A 32 -19.91 3.41 7.29
CA ALA A 32 -19.61 4.77 6.84
C ALA A 32 -19.31 4.81 5.33
N ARG A 33 -18.49 3.87 4.84
CA ARG A 33 -18.17 3.76 3.42
C ARG A 33 -19.38 3.34 2.58
N LYS A 34 -20.04 2.23 2.95
CA LYS A 34 -21.08 1.61 2.12
C LYS A 34 -22.38 2.42 2.05
N TYR A 35 -22.75 3.08 3.15
CA TYR A 35 -24.05 3.77 3.25
C TYR A 35 -23.94 5.29 3.22
N PHE A 36 -22.78 5.86 3.52
CA PHE A 36 -22.59 7.31 3.59
C PHE A 36 -21.51 7.83 2.65
N ASN A 37 -20.90 6.96 1.83
CA ASN A 37 -19.82 7.32 0.91
C ASN A 37 -18.65 8.05 1.59
N LYS A 38 -18.43 7.77 2.89
CA LYS A 38 -17.36 8.35 3.69
C LYS A 38 -16.15 7.42 3.69
N PHE A 39 -15.07 7.86 3.04
CA PHE A 39 -13.81 7.14 3.01
C PHE A 39 -12.91 7.68 4.12
N PRO A 40 -12.46 6.84 5.08
CA PRO A 40 -11.48 7.28 6.04
C PRO A 40 -10.17 7.60 5.32
N GLU A 41 -9.47 8.65 5.75
CA GLU A 41 -8.10 8.95 5.33
C GLU A 41 -7.12 7.95 5.98
N LEU A 42 -7.28 6.69 5.60
CA LEU A 42 -6.49 5.55 6.05
C LEU A 42 -6.20 4.66 4.84
N PRO A 43 -5.00 4.06 4.77
CA PRO A 43 -4.72 3.02 3.78
C PRO A 43 -5.61 1.80 4.04
N TRP A 44 -6.02 1.10 2.98
CA TRP A 44 -6.92 -0.05 3.06
C TRP A 44 -6.17 -1.38 3.22
N ILE A 45 -5.21 -1.38 4.12
CA ILE A 45 -4.28 -2.48 4.39
C ILE A 45 -4.49 -3.04 5.80
N PRO A 46 -3.88 -4.17 6.17
CA PRO A 46 -4.00 -4.71 7.53
C PRO A 46 -3.68 -3.67 8.60
N PHE A 47 -4.52 -3.53 9.63
CA PHE A 47 -4.28 -2.59 10.73
C PHE A 47 -2.91 -2.76 11.41
N SER A 48 -2.36 -3.98 11.43
CA SER A 48 -1.02 -4.26 11.91
C SER A 48 0.08 -3.63 11.03
N ALA A 49 -0.09 -3.59 9.70
CA ALA A 49 0.80 -2.86 8.80
C ALA A 49 0.69 -1.35 9.01
N ILE A 50 -0.53 -0.82 9.21
CA ILE A 50 -0.75 0.59 9.55
C ILE A 50 -0.02 0.94 10.86
N ALA A 51 -0.08 0.05 11.86
CA ALA A 51 0.62 0.25 13.13
C ALA A 51 2.14 0.29 12.93
N GLU A 52 2.72 -0.60 12.13
CA GLU A 52 4.14 -0.59 11.77
C GLU A 52 4.52 0.72 11.07
N PHE A 53 3.79 1.14 10.05
CA PHE A 53 4.05 2.38 9.32
C PHE A 53 3.96 3.64 10.18
N ASN A 54 3.10 3.66 11.19
CA ASN A 54 3.08 4.75 12.17
C ASN A 54 4.37 4.84 13.00
N THR A 55 5.15 3.77 13.09
CA THR A 55 6.42 3.74 13.84
C THR A 55 7.62 4.02 12.95
N ILE A 56 7.63 3.57 11.69
CA ILE A 56 8.81 3.64 10.84
C ILE A 56 8.86 4.88 9.94
N ILE A 57 7.71 5.37 9.43
CA ILE A 57 7.69 6.49 8.48
C ILE A 57 8.13 7.79 9.17
N LYS A 58 9.09 8.49 8.55
CA LYS A 58 9.62 9.76 9.05
C LYS A 58 9.25 10.93 8.13
N LYS A 59 9.31 12.15 8.68
CA LYS A 59 8.87 13.39 8.04
C LYS A 59 9.72 13.83 6.84
N ASP A 60 10.91 13.26 6.69
CA ASP A 60 11.84 13.51 5.58
C ASP A 60 11.79 12.41 4.51
N TRP A 61 10.97 11.37 4.69
CA TRP A 61 10.90 10.25 3.76
C TRP A 61 10.32 10.67 2.41
N LYS A 62 10.88 10.07 1.36
CA LYS A 62 10.32 10.06 0.00
C LYS A 62 9.66 8.71 -0.24
N ILE A 63 8.41 8.74 -0.67
CA ILE A 63 7.61 7.53 -0.86
C ILE A 63 7.13 7.47 -2.32
N LEU A 64 7.29 6.32 -2.95
CA LEU A 64 6.61 5.98 -4.19
C LEU A 64 5.42 5.09 -3.85
N GLU A 65 4.25 5.43 -4.35
CA GLU A 65 3.02 4.66 -4.22
C GLU A 65 2.51 4.27 -5.60
N ILE A 66 2.15 3.00 -5.76
CA ILE A 66 1.46 2.46 -6.93
C ILE A 66 0.05 2.09 -6.47
N GLY A 67 -0.97 2.63 -7.13
CA GLY A 67 -2.37 2.57 -6.68
C GLY A 67 -2.68 3.71 -5.71
N ALA A 68 -3.14 4.84 -6.22
CA ALA A 68 -3.38 6.02 -5.41
C ALA A 68 -4.72 5.93 -4.67
N GLY A 69 -4.84 6.61 -3.53
CA GLY A 69 -6.10 6.67 -2.81
C GLY A 69 -6.05 7.44 -1.51
N MET A 70 -6.86 6.99 -0.55
CA MET A 70 -6.81 7.57 0.80
C MET A 70 -5.48 7.30 1.52
N SER A 71 -4.77 6.24 1.10
CA SER A 71 -3.38 5.98 1.46
C SER A 71 -2.46 7.13 1.05
N THR A 72 -2.60 7.70 -0.14
CA THR A 72 -1.81 8.85 -0.62
C THR A 72 -1.88 10.03 0.34
N ILE A 73 -3.10 10.43 0.73
CA ILE A 73 -3.34 11.53 1.68
C ILE A 73 -2.75 11.20 3.05
N TRP A 74 -2.88 9.95 3.49
CA TRP A 74 -2.37 9.50 4.77
C TRP A 74 -0.83 9.46 4.81
N LEU A 75 -0.19 9.00 3.74
CA LEU A 75 1.26 8.96 3.56
C LEU A 75 1.83 10.38 3.54
N ALA A 76 1.23 11.27 2.76
CA ALA A 76 1.68 12.67 2.64
C ALA A 76 1.65 13.43 3.97
N LYS A 77 0.70 13.11 4.86
CA LYS A 77 0.66 13.67 6.21
C LYS A 77 1.82 13.21 7.09
N LYS A 78 2.49 12.11 6.75
CA LYS A 78 3.52 11.46 7.57
C LYS A 78 4.92 11.61 7.01
N SER A 79 5.06 11.71 5.70
CA SER A 79 6.33 11.77 4.98
C SER A 79 6.67 13.18 4.50
N GLY A 80 7.83 13.31 3.89
CA GLY A 80 8.30 14.55 3.27
C GLY A 80 7.71 14.75 1.88
N TYR A 81 7.64 13.68 1.08
CA TYR A 81 7.10 13.72 -0.28
C TYR A 81 6.50 12.36 -0.68
N VAL A 82 5.42 12.38 -1.46
CA VAL A 82 4.79 11.17 -2.01
C VAL A 82 4.61 11.35 -3.52
N THR A 83 5.21 10.46 -4.30
CA THR A 83 4.83 10.27 -5.71
C THR A 83 3.84 9.12 -5.76
N SER A 84 2.66 9.31 -6.33
CA SER A 84 1.59 8.32 -6.36
C SER A 84 1.02 8.15 -7.76
N ILE A 85 0.98 6.91 -8.26
CA ILE A 85 0.60 6.58 -9.64
C ILE A 85 -0.73 5.82 -9.63
N GLU A 86 -1.72 6.32 -10.37
CA GLU A 86 -3.08 5.77 -10.46
C GLU A 86 -3.46 5.38 -11.89
N ALA A 87 -4.08 4.21 -12.05
CA ALA A 87 -4.50 3.69 -13.36
C ALA A 87 -5.98 3.97 -13.68
N ASP A 88 -6.83 4.21 -12.67
CA ASP A 88 -8.22 4.61 -12.87
C ASP A 88 -8.34 6.13 -13.03
N LEU A 89 -8.64 6.59 -14.24
CA LEU A 89 -8.74 8.01 -14.57
C LEU A 89 -9.81 8.74 -13.73
N ASN A 90 -10.93 8.09 -13.43
CA ASN A 90 -12.00 8.72 -12.67
C ASN A 90 -11.57 8.93 -11.21
N TRP A 91 -10.90 7.93 -10.64
CA TRP A 91 -10.37 8.00 -9.29
C TRP A 91 -9.21 8.98 -9.18
N TYR A 92 -8.29 8.98 -10.15
CA TYR A 92 -7.23 9.99 -10.28
C TYR A 92 -7.80 11.41 -10.24
N ASN A 93 -8.79 11.71 -11.09
CA ASN A 93 -9.41 13.04 -11.12
C ASN A 93 -10.06 13.39 -9.79
N LYS A 94 -10.81 12.44 -9.20
CA LYS A 94 -11.46 12.65 -7.90
C LYS A 94 -10.45 12.88 -6.77
N LEU A 95 -9.36 12.12 -6.73
CA LEU A 95 -8.32 12.27 -5.73
C LEU A 95 -7.58 13.59 -5.90
N GLY A 96 -7.33 14.02 -7.14
CA GLY A 96 -6.76 15.33 -7.46
C GLY A 96 -7.57 16.49 -6.89
N GLU A 97 -8.91 16.46 -7.04
CA GLU A 97 -9.78 17.46 -6.42
C GLU A 97 -9.70 17.43 -4.89
N ILE A 98 -9.69 16.24 -4.27
CA ILE A 98 -9.56 16.11 -2.81
C ILE A 98 -8.22 16.69 -2.31
N ILE A 99 -7.11 16.42 -3.02
CA ILE A 99 -5.78 16.95 -2.69
C ILE A 99 -5.77 18.48 -2.77
N LYS A 100 -6.36 19.03 -3.84
CA LYS A 100 -6.47 20.47 -4.07
C LYS A 100 -7.33 21.16 -3.00
N GLU A 101 -8.50 20.61 -2.69
CA GLU A 101 -9.39 21.13 -1.64
C GLU A 101 -8.72 21.15 -0.27
N LYS A 102 -7.94 20.10 0.04
CA LYS A 102 -7.19 19.99 1.30
C LYS A 102 -5.89 20.77 1.33
N LYS A 103 -5.46 21.34 0.19
CA LYS A 103 -4.21 22.09 0.02
C LYS A 103 -2.99 21.28 0.47
N ILE A 104 -2.90 20.02 0.01
CA ILE A 104 -1.74 19.17 0.29
C ILE A 104 -0.71 19.40 -0.80
N GLU A 105 0.47 19.88 -0.43
CA GLU A 105 1.48 20.37 -1.38
C GLU A 105 2.60 19.37 -1.67
N ASN A 106 2.72 18.31 -0.87
CA ASN A 106 3.81 17.33 -0.96
C ASN A 106 3.42 16.01 -1.64
N ILE A 107 2.48 16.10 -2.61
CA ILE A 107 2.05 14.96 -3.43
C ILE A 107 2.32 15.28 -4.90
N ASP A 108 3.01 14.36 -5.58
CA ASP A 108 3.08 14.26 -7.04
C ASP A 108 2.13 13.13 -7.47
N LEU A 109 0.89 13.49 -7.84
CA LEU A 109 -0.12 12.54 -8.29
C LEU A 109 -0.05 12.39 -9.81
N ARG A 110 0.08 11.15 -10.29
CA ARG A 110 0.24 10.83 -11.72
C ARG A 110 -0.81 9.84 -12.18
N TYR A 111 -1.28 10.02 -13.41
CA TYR A 111 -2.15 9.06 -14.10
C TYR A 111 -1.31 8.22 -15.05
N GLU A 112 -1.35 6.90 -14.89
CA GLU A 112 -0.77 5.96 -15.84
C GLU A 112 -1.47 4.61 -15.75
N TRP A 113 -1.95 4.11 -16.89
CA TRP A 113 -2.72 2.86 -17.00
C TRP A 113 -2.01 1.82 -17.87
N GLU A 114 -1.04 2.23 -18.68
CA GLU A 114 -0.26 1.34 -19.51
C GLU A 114 0.72 0.56 -18.64
N ARG A 115 0.64 -0.78 -18.72
CA ARG A 115 1.32 -1.69 -17.79
C ARG A 115 2.82 -1.41 -17.68
N ASP A 116 3.49 -1.25 -18.82
CA ASP A 116 4.95 -1.13 -18.85
C ASP A 116 5.39 0.26 -18.36
N ILE A 117 4.64 1.31 -18.68
CA ILE A 117 4.92 2.68 -18.24
C ILE A 117 4.66 2.85 -16.74
N MET A 118 3.55 2.29 -16.23
CA MET A 118 3.18 2.43 -14.81
C MET A 118 4.24 1.82 -13.87
N CYS A 119 4.94 0.79 -14.32
CA CYS A 119 5.99 0.12 -13.56
C CYS A 119 7.40 0.59 -13.90
N ASP A 120 7.57 1.54 -14.82
CA ASP A 120 8.86 2.11 -15.17
C ASP A 120 9.26 3.20 -14.17
N PHE A 121 10.24 2.88 -13.31
CA PHE A 121 10.77 3.82 -12.32
C PHE A 121 12.13 4.39 -12.73
N SER A 122 12.51 4.28 -14.01
CA SER A 122 13.82 4.66 -14.53
C SER A 122 14.14 6.15 -14.40
N GLU A 123 13.12 7.01 -14.34
CA GLU A 123 13.30 8.46 -14.09
C GLU A 123 13.90 8.74 -12.71
N PHE A 124 13.71 7.84 -11.75
CA PHE A 124 14.22 7.99 -10.39
C PHE A 124 15.63 7.39 -10.30
N PRO A 125 16.59 8.10 -9.68
CA PRO A 125 17.89 7.52 -9.35
C PRO A 125 17.76 6.27 -8.46
N ASP A 126 18.80 5.45 -8.47
CA ASP A 126 18.88 4.34 -7.51
C ASP A 126 18.99 4.89 -6.08
N GLY A 127 18.38 4.19 -5.12
CA GLY A 127 18.32 4.63 -3.72
C GLY A 127 17.55 5.94 -3.51
N HIS A 128 16.56 6.26 -4.34
CA HIS A 128 15.79 7.50 -4.22
C HIS A 128 14.75 7.47 -3.09
N PHE A 129 14.05 6.36 -2.92
CA PHE A 129 12.90 6.24 -2.03
C PHE A 129 13.24 5.56 -0.70
N ASP A 130 12.61 6.02 0.38
CA ASP A 130 12.67 5.37 1.69
C ASP A 130 11.64 4.24 1.80
N LEU A 131 10.52 4.35 1.07
CA LEU A 131 9.47 3.34 0.97
C LEU A 131 8.91 3.31 -0.46
N ILE A 132 8.77 2.11 -1.03
CA ILE A 132 7.93 1.85 -2.19
C ILE A 132 6.70 1.05 -1.72
N TYR A 133 5.52 1.60 -1.93
CA TYR A 133 4.24 1.08 -1.48
C TYR A 133 3.42 0.62 -2.68
N ILE A 134 3.19 -0.69 -2.80
CA ILE A 134 2.57 -1.32 -3.96
C ILE A 134 1.17 -1.83 -3.58
N ASP A 135 0.15 -1.08 -3.98
CA ASP A 135 -1.28 -1.41 -3.85
C ASP A 135 -2.07 -1.23 -5.17
N GLY A 136 -1.33 -1.10 -6.27
CA GLY A 136 -1.78 -1.01 -7.66
C GLY A 136 -0.79 -1.75 -8.54
N GLY A 137 -1.08 -1.91 -9.83
CA GLY A 137 -0.29 -2.83 -10.64
C GLY A 137 -0.26 -2.54 -12.14
N PRO A 138 0.67 -3.20 -12.85
CA PRO A 138 1.10 -4.59 -12.63
C PRO A 138 2.03 -4.82 -11.42
N ARG A 139 1.55 -5.52 -10.38
CA ARG A 139 2.23 -5.63 -9.07
C ARG A 139 3.56 -6.39 -9.15
N ASP A 140 3.64 -7.45 -9.94
CA ASP A 140 4.87 -8.22 -10.16
C ASP A 140 5.98 -7.37 -10.79
N LEU A 141 5.69 -6.65 -11.86
CA LEU A 141 6.65 -5.76 -12.50
C LEU A 141 7.06 -4.60 -11.59
N CYS A 142 6.11 -4.03 -10.83
CA CYS A 142 6.42 -3.02 -9.82
C CYS A 142 7.39 -3.57 -8.75
N CYS A 143 7.19 -4.82 -8.29
CA CYS A 143 8.10 -5.47 -7.34
C CYS A 143 9.50 -5.67 -7.94
N MET A 144 9.59 -6.11 -9.19
CA MET A 144 10.88 -6.29 -9.88
C MET A 144 11.65 -4.97 -10.00
N ASN A 145 10.98 -3.89 -10.40
CA ASN A 145 11.61 -2.60 -10.66
C ASN A 145 11.85 -1.77 -9.37
N ALA A 146 11.31 -2.20 -8.23
CA ALA A 146 11.44 -1.49 -6.96
C ALA A 146 12.84 -1.61 -6.32
N LYS A 147 13.52 -2.76 -6.44
CA LYS A 147 14.72 -3.07 -5.62
C LYS A 147 15.79 -1.98 -5.67
N SER A 148 16.20 -1.57 -6.87
CA SER A 148 17.29 -0.59 -7.01
C SER A 148 16.88 0.83 -6.60
N LYS A 149 15.59 1.14 -6.56
CA LYS A 149 15.06 2.48 -6.28
C LYS A 149 14.88 2.74 -4.78
N VAL A 150 14.93 1.70 -3.95
CA VAL A 150 14.87 1.83 -2.49
C VAL A 150 16.27 2.06 -1.90
N LYS A 151 16.37 2.97 -0.94
CA LYS A 151 17.59 3.20 -0.16
C LYS A 151 17.99 1.94 0.60
N LYS A 152 19.29 1.76 0.84
CA LYS A 152 19.76 0.80 1.85
C LYS A 152 19.15 1.13 3.21
N GLY A 153 18.56 0.14 3.88
CA GLY A 153 17.77 0.28 5.10
C GLY A 153 16.31 0.71 4.88
N GLY A 154 15.90 0.97 3.63
CA GLY A 154 14.56 1.35 3.23
C GLY A 154 13.63 0.16 3.03
N TYR A 155 12.41 0.40 2.56
CA TYR A 155 11.34 -0.61 2.58
C TYR A 155 10.61 -0.76 1.24
N ILE A 156 10.13 -1.97 0.97
CA ILE A 156 9.14 -2.25 -0.08
C ILE A 156 7.95 -2.93 0.57
N TYR A 157 6.74 -2.41 0.35
CA TYR A 157 5.50 -2.99 0.82
C TYR A 157 4.63 -3.44 -0.36
N LEU A 158 4.07 -4.63 -0.26
CA LEU A 158 3.11 -5.19 -1.19
C LEU A 158 1.82 -5.55 -0.44
N ASP A 159 0.72 -4.88 -0.77
CA ASP A 159 -0.59 -5.29 -0.26
C ASP A 159 -1.11 -6.55 -0.97
N ASN A 160 -2.08 -7.23 -0.37
CA ASN A 160 -2.66 -8.47 -0.90
C ASN A 160 -1.61 -9.47 -1.40
N SER A 161 -0.49 -9.58 -0.68
CA SER A 161 0.66 -10.41 -1.08
C SER A 161 0.33 -11.89 -1.22
N ASP A 162 -0.76 -12.33 -0.59
CA ASP A 162 -1.29 -13.68 -0.60
C ASP A 162 -2.23 -13.98 -1.78
N ASN A 163 -2.61 -12.95 -2.55
CA ASN A 163 -3.61 -13.07 -3.59
C ASN A 163 -2.97 -13.12 -4.98
N GLU A 164 -2.72 -14.33 -5.48
CA GLU A 164 -2.10 -14.55 -6.80
C GLU A 164 -2.78 -13.81 -7.96
N SER A 165 -4.11 -13.58 -7.91
CA SER A 165 -4.80 -12.86 -8.98
C SER A 165 -4.54 -11.35 -8.97
N LEU A 166 -4.06 -10.81 -7.84
CA LEU A 166 -3.65 -9.41 -7.70
C LEU A 166 -2.13 -9.27 -7.75
N SER A 167 -1.41 -10.07 -6.96
CA SER A 167 0.04 -9.98 -6.79
C SER A 167 0.81 -10.65 -7.92
N SER A 168 0.20 -11.56 -8.69
CA SER A 168 0.94 -12.47 -9.58
C SER A 168 2.09 -13.10 -8.78
N LYS A 169 3.33 -13.03 -9.26
CA LYS A 169 4.55 -13.48 -8.56
C LYS A 169 5.20 -12.42 -7.66
N GLY A 170 4.52 -11.30 -7.39
CA GLY A 170 5.10 -10.16 -6.66
C GLY A 170 5.66 -10.56 -5.30
N ALA A 171 4.96 -11.40 -4.53
CA ALA A 171 5.45 -11.87 -3.24
C ALA A 171 6.72 -12.72 -3.38
N ASP A 172 6.76 -13.65 -4.34
CA ASP A 172 7.93 -14.49 -4.60
C ASP A 172 9.15 -13.63 -4.99
N ILE A 173 8.94 -12.62 -5.85
CA ILE A 173 9.99 -11.67 -6.26
C ILE A 173 10.56 -10.93 -5.05
N LEU A 174 9.70 -10.42 -4.16
CA LEU A 174 10.16 -9.69 -2.97
C LEU A 174 10.86 -10.61 -1.97
N LEU A 175 10.42 -11.87 -1.84
CA LEU A 175 11.07 -12.85 -0.95
C LEU A 175 12.44 -13.29 -1.49
N ASP A 176 12.62 -13.38 -2.81
CA ASP A 176 13.92 -13.66 -3.42
C ASP A 176 14.96 -12.57 -3.07
N PHE A 177 14.53 -11.33 -2.88
CA PHE A 177 15.40 -10.25 -2.40
C PHE A 177 15.88 -10.45 -0.95
N VAL A 178 15.18 -11.27 -0.17
CA VAL A 178 15.55 -11.58 1.21
C VAL A 178 16.54 -12.74 1.28
N ASP A 179 16.30 -13.79 0.50
CA ASP A 179 17.05 -15.05 0.59
C ASP A 179 18.55 -14.92 0.28
N HIS A 180 18.96 -13.82 -0.34
CA HIS A 180 20.31 -13.61 -0.86
C HIS A 180 21.07 -12.44 -0.22
N ASP A 181 20.46 -11.72 0.73
CA ASP A 181 20.99 -10.49 1.34
C ASP A 181 20.72 -10.49 2.87
N GLU A 182 21.29 -9.54 3.64
CA GLU A 182 20.97 -9.33 5.07
C GLU A 182 19.58 -8.67 5.30
N ASN A 183 18.71 -8.78 4.31
CA ASN A 183 17.38 -8.20 4.29
C ASN A 183 16.44 -8.96 5.23
N CYS A 184 15.36 -8.33 5.65
CA CYS A 184 14.35 -8.98 6.48
C CYS A 184 12.94 -8.67 6.00
N TYR A 185 11.98 -9.52 6.37
CA TYR A 185 10.59 -9.31 6.00
C TYR A 185 9.64 -9.47 7.18
N LYS A 186 8.46 -8.86 7.05
CA LYS A 186 7.33 -8.99 7.97
C LYS A 186 6.07 -9.22 7.16
N ILE A 187 5.25 -10.14 7.64
CA ILE A 187 3.92 -10.38 7.09
C ILE A 187 2.86 -9.90 8.07
N PHE A 188 1.91 -9.14 7.55
CA PHE A 188 0.80 -8.57 8.30
C PHE A 188 -0.48 -9.29 7.94
N VAL A 189 -1.19 -9.79 8.95
CA VAL A 189 -2.51 -10.43 8.79
C VAL A 189 -3.46 -9.83 9.80
N ASP A 190 -4.38 -9.00 9.33
CA ASP A 190 -5.32 -8.25 10.18
C ASP A 190 -6.55 -7.81 9.36
N PHE A 191 -7.54 -7.25 10.05
CA PHE A 191 -8.63 -6.55 9.38
C PHE A 191 -8.11 -5.32 8.65
N VAL A 192 -8.81 -4.96 7.58
CA VAL A 192 -8.56 -3.73 6.83
C VAL A 192 -9.62 -2.66 7.11
N PRO A 193 -9.28 -1.36 7.05
CA PRO A 193 -10.27 -0.29 7.13
C PRO A 193 -11.36 -0.42 6.05
N GLY A 194 -12.62 -0.12 6.42
CA GLY A 194 -13.72 0.02 5.46
C GLY A 194 -14.30 -1.27 4.90
N ASN A 195 -13.75 -2.44 5.22
CA ASN A 195 -14.30 -3.74 4.84
C ASN A 195 -14.12 -4.76 5.99
N LEU A 196 -15.16 -5.54 6.27
CA LEU A 196 -15.05 -6.68 7.18
C LEU A 196 -14.36 -7.85 6.46
N MET A 197 -13.06 -7.72 6.23
CA MET A 197 -12.21 -8.71 5.59
C MET A 197 -10.83 -8.75 6.25
N ILE A 198 -10.18 -9.91 6.21
CA ILE A 198 -8.79 -10.10 6.59
C ILE A 198 -7.94 -10.14 5.32
N ASN A 199 -6.92 -9.29 5.27
CA ASN A 199 -5.94 -9.28 4.18
C ASN A 199 -4.54 -9.64 4.70
N GLU A 200 -3.68 -9.99 3.76
CA GLU A 200 -2.25 -10.09 3.97
C GLU A 200 -1.51 -8.91 3.31
N GLY A 201 -0.46 -8.45 3.96
CA GLY A 201 0.52 -7.55 3.36
C GLY A 201 1.95 -8.01 3.68
N LEU A 202 2.85 -7.85 2.73
CA LEU A 202 4.27 -8.19 2.85
C LEU A 202 5.10 -6.90 2.87
N LEU A 203 5.92 -6.73 3.90
CA LEU A 203 6.92 -5.67 3.98
C LEU A 203 8.31 -6.30 3.98
N ILE A 204 9.19 -5.84 3.11
CA ILE A 204 10.61 -6.18 3.15
C ILE A 204 11.43 -4.93 3.47
N GLN A 205 12.55 -5.12 4.15
CA GLN A 205 13.57 -4.10 4.38
C GLN A 205 14.82 -4.48 3.57
N ILE A 206 15.30 -3.54 2.75
CA ILE A 206 16.49 -3.61 1.89
C ILE A 206 17.72 -3.05 2.63
#